data_AF-A0A2S6HKP3-F1
#
_entry.id   AF-A0A2S6HKP3-F1
#
_cell.length_a   1.000
_cell.length_b   1.000
_cell.length_c   1.000
_cell.angle_alpha   90.00
_cell.angle_beta   90.00
_cell.angle_gamma   90.00
#
_symmetry.space_group_name_H-M   'P 1'
#
loop_
_entity.id
_entity.type
_entity.pdbx_description
1 polymer ?
#
loop_
_entity_poly.entity_id
_entity_poly.type
_entity_poly.pdbx_seq_one_letter_code
_entity_poly.pdbx_strand_id
1 'polypeptide(L)'
;MSPTGRYLRNEASYKPDAYAVLKPHFSGKRAFERFYAAIPESRRNDFLRVCVSYRYLAKHGDWKVKVRGVNSVIDYLTNSYKLVAVFSLIESLSDLEHRDFYQWLIAKERKFCFPIEDRRTLDTLYREYKVNYGAIRRCERFFLSLPLEEQRSLCGSVTLNKTPTAEIKKLAEYLYQLRSKFVHNGELVLEIGGPIYVVTKKGLVHSSLTVAAVFRAFELGLLAHFRDEA
;
A
#
# COMPACT_ATOMS: atom_id res chain seq x y z
N MET A 1 13.44 18.05 -3.10
CA MET A 1 12.87 19.21 -3.84
C MET A 1 11.91 18.67 -4.88
N SER A 2 10.59 18.84 -4.69
CA SER A 2 9.56 18.33 -5.60
C SER A 2 9.56 19.13 -6.91
N PRO A 3 9.57 18.48 -8.09
CA PRO A 3 9.41 19.18 -9.36
C PRO A 3 7.98 19.74 -9.44
N THR A 4 7.87 21.02 -9.08
CA THR A 4 6.85 22.00 -9.48
C THR A 4 5.51 21.42 -9.98
N GLY A 5 4.60 21.12 -9.05
CA GLY A 5 3.13 21.24 -9.24
C GLY A 5 2.52 20.70 -10.54
N ARG A 6 3.14 19.73 -11.24
CA ARG A 6 2.75 19.34 -12.62
C ARG A 6 1.29 18.95 -12.71
N TYR A 7 0.79 18.23 -11.71
CA TYR A 7 -0.58 17.76 -11.70
C TYR A 7 -1.55 18.89 -11.42
N LEU A 8 -1.21 19.79 -10.50
CA LEU A 8 -2.02 20.97 -10.20
C LEU A 8 -2.05 21.96 -11.38
N ARG A 9 -0.93 22.16 -12.07
CA ARG A 9 -0.86 23.00 -13.28
C ARG A 9 -1.76 22.51 -14.43
N ASN A 10 -2.07 21.21 -14.45
CA ASN A 10 -2.94 20.58 -15.44
C ASN A 10 -4.17 19.98 -14.75
N GLU A 11 -4.68 20.65 -13.70
CA GLU A 11 -5.78 20.14 -12.87
C GLU A 11 -6.98 19.69 -13.72
N ALA A 12 -7.35 20.45 -14.74
CA ALA A 12 -8.48 20.14 -15.61
C ALA A 12 -8.38 18.75 -16.28
N SER A 13 -7.15 18.29 -16.56
CA SER A 13 -6.90 16.98 -17.18
C SER A 13 -6.86 15.85 -16.15
N TYR A 14 -6.33 16.09 -14.95
CA TYR A 14 -6.10 15.03 -13.96
C TYR A 14 -7.23 14.89 -12.93
N LYS A 15 -8.01 15.94 -12.69
CA LYS A 15 -9.16 15.90 -11.79
C LYS A 15 -10.25 14.92 -12.25
N PRO A 16 -10.56 14.80 -13.56
CA PRO A 16 -11.43 13.75 -14.07
C PRO A 16 -10.89 12.33 -13.79
N ASP A 17 -9.57 12.13 -13.85
CA ASP A 17 -8.95 10.85 -13.50
C ASP A 17 -9.13 10.51 -12.03
N ALA A 18 -8.94 11.49 -11.15
CA ALA A 18 -9.19 11.34 -9.72
C ALA A 18 -10.66 11.03 -9.42
N TYR A 19 -11.60 11.72 -10.09
CA TYR A 19 -13.01 11.39 -9.95
C TYR A 19 -13.32 9.97 -10.44
N ALA A 20 -12.74 9.54 -11.57
CA ALA A 20 -13.03 8.22 -12.13
C ALA A 20 -12.71 7.07 -11.17
N VAL A 21 -11.59 7.16 -10.43
CA VAL A 21 -11.20 6.11 -9.47
C VAL A 21 -11.93 6.21 -8.13
N LEU A 22 -12.30 7.42 -7.69
CA LEU A 22 -12.97 7.63 -6.40
C LEU A 22 -14.50 7.74 -6.50
N LYS A 23 -15.07 7.76 -7.71
CA LYS A 23 -16.51 7.88 -7.95
C LYS A 23 -17.38 6.99 -7.05
N PRO A 24 -17.04 5.70 -6.78
CA PRO A 24 -17.85 4.84 -5.93
C PRO A 24 -18.06 5.36 -4.50
N HIS A 25 -17.18 6.25 -4.01
CA HIS A 25 -17.21 6.78 -2.65
C HIS A 25 -17.93 8.12 -2.53
N PHE A 26 -18.49 8.64 -3.63
CA PHE A 26 -19.19 9.90 -3.66
C PHE A 26 -20.59 9.73 -4.26
N SER A 27 -21.58 10.42 -3.70
CA SER A 27 -22.95 10.43 -4.23
C SER A 27 -23.05 11.07 -5.63
N GLY A 28 -22.00 11.76 -6.09
CA GLY A 28 -21.90 12.29 -7.43
C GLY A 28 -20.72 13.25 -7.59
N LYS A 29 -20.53 13.76 -8.81
CA LYS A 29 -19.42 14.68 -9.14
C LYS A 29 -19.38 15.89 -8.22
N ARG A 30 -20.53 16.50 -7.90
CA ARG A 30 -20.59 17.66 -6.99
C ARG A 30 -20.05 17.36 -5.58
N ALA A 31 -20.26 16.15 -5.05
CA ALA A 31 -19.73 15.77 -3.75
C ALA A 31 -18.21 15.61 -3.79
N PHE A 32 -17.69 15.02 -4.87
CA PHE A 32 -16.24 14.95 -5.12
C PHE A 32 -15.61 16.34 -5.26
N GLU A 33 -16.22 17.25 -6.02
CA GLU A 33 -15.72 18.61 -6.19
C GLU A 33 -15.61 19.37 -4.86
N ARG A 34 -16.59 19.20 -3.96
CA ARG A 34 -16.52 19.78 -2.61
C ARG A 34 -15.38 19.19 -1.79
N PHE A 35 -15.22 17.87 -1.81
CA PHE A 35 -14.11 17.20 -1.14
C PHE A 35 -12.77 17.71 -1.66
N TYR A 36 -12.59 17.75 -2.99
CA TYR A 36 -11.37 18.22 -3.61
C TYR A 36 -11.08 19.70 -3.29
N ALA A 37 -12.10 20.56 -3.31
CA ALA A 37 -11.96 21.97 -2.97
C ALA A 37 -11.53 22.19 -1.51
N ALA A 38 -11.92 21.28 -0.60
CA ALA A 38 -11.50 21.33 0.81
C ALA A 38 -10.02 20.95 1.00
N ILE A 39 -9.41 20.19 0.09
CA ILE A 39 -7.98 19.83 0.20
C ILE A 39 -7.13 21.11 0.09
N PRO A 40 -6.19 21.36 1.01
CA PRO A 40 -5.27 22.49 0.93
C PRO A 40 -4.50 22.49 -0.39
N GLU A 41 -4.30 23.67 -0.99
CA GLU A 41 -3.66 23.80 -2.31
C GLU A 41 -2.28 23.14 -2.36
N SER A 42 -1.51 23.24 -1.27
CA SER A 42 -0.19 22.60 -1.11
C SER A 42 -0.21 21.07 -1.28
N ARG A 43 -1.35 20.42 -0.99
CA ARG A 43 -1.53 18.96 -1.03
C ARG A 43 -2.26 18.47 -2.27
N ARG A 44 -2.95 19.36 -3.00
CA ARG A 44 -3.72 18.99 -4.21
C ARG A 44 -2.86 18.35 -5.29
N ASN A 45 -1.61 18.78 -5.45
CA ASN A 45 -0.70 18.17 -6.42
C ASN A 45 -0.45 16.69 -6.09
N ASP A 46 -0.22 16.36 -4.82
CA ASP A 46 0.00 14.98 -4.40
C ASP A 46 -1.26 14.13 -4.47
N PHE A 47 -2.42 14.70 -4.10
CA PHE A 47 -3.71 14.04 -4.29
C PHE A 47 -3.92 13.62 -5.76
N LEU A 48 -3.74 14.56 -6.69
CA LEU A 48 -3.88 14.29 -8.12
C LEU A 48 -2.83 13.27 -8.62
N ARG A 49 -1.56 13.43 -8.22
CA ARG A 49 -0.47 12.49 -8.56
C ARG A 49 -0.83 11.06 -8.18
N VAL A 50 -1.30 10.87 -6.95
CA VAL A 50 -1.60 9.56 -6.39
C VAL A 50 -2.83 8.95 -7.07
N CYS A 51 -3.89 9.73 -7.27
CA CYS A 51 -5.07 9.27 -7.98
C CYS A 51 -4.77 8.82 -9.42
N VAL A 52 -3.98 9.62 -10.16
CA VAL A 52 -3.58 9.31 -11.54
C VAL A 52 -2.72 8.05 -11.57
N SER A 53 -1.71 7.97 -10.71
CA SER A 53 -0.84 6.79 -10.61
C SER A 53 -1.64 5.54 -10.23
N TYR A 54 -2.57 5.67 -9.29
CA TYR A 54 -3.48 4.60 -8.91
C TYR A 54 -4.34 4.12 -10.08
N ARG A 55 -4.92 5.05 -10.85
CA ARG A 55 -5.74 4.74 -12.02
C ARG A 55 -4.99 3.86 -13.01
N TYR A 56 -3.78 4.26 -13.39
CA TYR A 56 -3.05 3.62 -14.48
C TYR A 56 -2.21 2.42 -14.04
N LEU A 57 -1.60 2.46 -12.85
CA LEU A 57 -0.71 1.39 -12.38
C LEU A 57 -1.46 0.29 -11.62
N ALA A 58 -2.57 0.61 -10.96
CA ALA A 58 -3.31 -0.35 -10.15
C ALA A 58 -4.70 -0.64 -10.73
N LYS A 59 -5.57 0.35 -10.86
CA LYS A 59 -6.98 0.14 -11.21
C LYS A 59 -7.16 -0.48 -12.61
N HIS A 60 -6.37 0.00 -13.58
CA HIS A 60 -6.42 -0.45 -14.99
C HIS A 60 -5.11 -1.07 -15.49
N GLY A 61 -4.08 -1.12 -14.64
CA GLY A 61 -2.78 -1.69 -15.00
C GLY A 61 -2.80 -3.21 -15.00
N ASP A 62 -3.05 -3.82 -16.16
CA ASP A 62 -3.05 -5.27 -16.32
C ASP A 62 -1.79 -5.77 -17.04
N TRP A 63 -1.21 -6.87 -16.56
CA TRP A 63 -0.13 -7.54 -17.27
C TRP A 63 -0.70 -8.40 -18.39
N LYS A 64 -0.43 -7.99 -19.63
CA LYS A 64 -0.97 -8.67 -20.82
C LYS A 64 0.08 -9.53 -21.52
N VAL A 65 -0.31 -10.75 -21.86
CA VAL A 65 0.49 -11.67 -22.69
C VAL A 65 -0.25 -12.00 -23.98
N LYS A 66 0.50 -12.15 -25.08
CA LYS A 66 -0.05 -12.55 -26.38
C LYS A 66 0.37 -13.97 -26.69
N VAL A 67 -0.23 -14.93 -25.98
CA VAL A 67 0.00 -16.37 -26.19
C VAL A 67 -1.32 -17.01 -26.63
N ARG A 68 -1.29 -17.74 -27.75
CA ARG A 68 -2.48 -18.39 -28.31
C ARG A 68 -3.00 -19.45 -27.32
N GLY A 69 -4.31 -19.44 -27.06
CA GLY A 69 -4.96 -20.42 -26.18
C GLY A 69 -4.85 -20.12 -24.68
N VAL A 70 -4.32 -18.96 -24.28
CA VAL A 70 -4.22 -18.53 -22.87
C VAL A 70 -4.99 -17.21 -22.71
N ASN A 71 -5.53 -16.98 -21.50
CA ASN A 71 -6.12 -15.70 -21.15
C ASN A 71 -5.11 -14.57 -21.36
N SER A 72 -5.57 -13.46 -21.94
CA SER A 72 -4.70 -12.32 -22.26
C SER A 72 -4.17 -11.61 -21.02
N VAL A 73 -4.84 -11.75 -19.89
CA VAL A 73 -4.43 -11.21 -18.59
C VAL A 73 -4.04 -12.37 -17.68
N ILE A 74 -2.87 -12.27 -17.06
CA ILE A 74 -2.36 -13.27 -16.13
C ILE A 74 -2.60 -12.77 -14.70
N ASP A 75 -3.58 -13.36 -14.01
CA ASP A 75 -4.11 -12.83 -12.75
C ASP A 75 -3.05 -12.76 -11.64
N TYR A 76 -2.28 -13.83 -11.42
CA TYR A 76 -1.28 -13.85 -10.35
C TYR A 76 -0.19 -12.80 -10.54
N LEU A 77 0.24 -12.55 -11.78
CA LEU A 77 1.27 -11.56 -12.10
C LEU A 77 0.70 -10.15 -12.03
N THR A 78 -0.51 -9.97 -12.56
CA THR A 78 -1.26 -8.71 -12.49
C THR A 78 -1.54 -8.31 -11.05
N ASN A 79 -2.00 -9.23 -10.21
CA ASN A 79 -2.28 -8.98 -8.80
C ASN A 79 -1.01 -8.65 -8.01
N SER A 80 0.10 -9.36 -8.28
CA SER A 80 1.40 -9.05 -7.67
C SER A 80 1.85 -7.63 -8.00
N TYR A 81 1.76 -7.22 -9.27
CA TYR A 81 2.11 -5.87 -9.71
C TYR A 81 1.19 -4.80 -9.11
N LYS A 82 -0.13 -5.04 -9.10
CA LYS A 82 -1.12 -4.15 -8.50
C LYS A 82 -0.85 -3.94 -7.00
N LEU A 83 -0.46 -4.99 -6.28
CA LEU A 83 -0.10 -4.89 -4.87
C LEU A 83 1.15 -4.04 -4.68
N VAL A 84 2.18 -4.22 -5.51
CA VAL A 84 3.37 -3.34 -5.49
C VAL A 84 2.98 -1.89 -5.71
N ALA A 85 2.16 -1.61 -6.74
CA ALA A 85 1.73 -0.25 -7.05
C ALA A 85 0.97 0.40 -5.88
N VAL A 86 0.00 -0.30 -5.29
CA VAL A 86 -0.77 0.20 -4.14
C VAL A 86 0.16 0.52 -2.96
N PHE A 87 1.06 -0.38 -2.59
CA PHE A 87 1.96 -0.18 -1.46
C PHE A 87 2.95 0.96 -1.70
N SER A 88 3.49 1.07 -2.92
CA SER A 88 4.34 2.21 -3.27
C SER A 88 3.60 3.55 -3.21
N LEU A 89 2.30 3.58 -3.54
CA LEU A 89 1.49 4.79 -3.39
C LEU A 89 1.24 5.12 -1.92
N ILE A 90 0.90 4.13 -1.08
CA ILE A 90 0.75 4.30 0.38
C ILE A 90 2.05 4.88 0.98
N GLU A 91 3.20 4.30 0.62
CA GLU A 91 4.50 4.76 1.10
C GLU A 91 4.80 6.20 0.66
N SER A 92 4.33 6.61 -0.53
CA SER A 92 4.51 7.95 -1.08
C SER A 92 3.61 9.03 -0.45
N LEU A 93 2.61 8.64 0.34
CA LEU A 93 1.73 9.53 1.10
C LEU A 93 2.24 9.80 2.52
N SER A 94 3.26 9.09 2.97
CA SER A 94 3.73 9.17 4.34
C SER A 94 4.83 10.22 4.50
N ASP A 95 4.62 11.16 5.42
CA ASP A 95 5.63 12.12 5.86
C ASP A 95 6.64 11.56 6.86
N LEU A 96 6.51 10.28 7.24
CA LEU A 96 7.49 9.63 8.11
C LEU A 96 8.86 9.64 7.46
N GLU A 97 9.85 10.19 8.15
CA GLU A 97 11.24 10.24 7.69
C GLU A 97 11.74 8.84 7.29
N HIS A 98 12.29 8.73 6.08
CA HIS A 98 13.02 7.54 5.68
C HIS A 98 14.48 7.72 6.09
N ARG A 99 15.03 6.73 6.77
CA ARG A 99 16.46 6.62 7.00
C ARG A 99 16.90 5.25 6.55
N ASP A 100 17.95 5.17 5.75
CA ASP A 100 18.53 3.86 5.40
C ASP A 100 19.16 3.21 6.65
N PHE A 101 19.19 1.88 6.71
CA PHE A 101 19.71 1.16 7.87
C PHE A 101 21.17 1.53 8.18
N TYR A 102 22.02 1.67 7.16
CA TYR A 102 23.40 2.09 7.36
C TYR A 102 23.49 3.52 7.90
N GLN A 103 22.73 4.46 7.31
CA GLN A 103 22.67 5.85 7.77
C GLN A 103 22.15 5.98 9.21
N TRP A 104 21.22 5.10 9.59
CA TRP A 104 20.71 4.99 10.94
C TRP A 104 21.76 4.40 11.90
N LEU A 105 22.53 3.43 11.45
CA LEU A 105 23.59 2.79 12.23
C LEU A 105 24.72 3.77 12.58
N ILE A 106 25.18 4.55 11.59
CA ILE A 106 26.31 5.49 11.75
C ILE A 106 25.86 6.86 12.29
N ALA A 107 24.62 6.98 12.77
CA ALA A 107 24.10 8.20 13.36
C ALA A 107 24.99 8.66 14.53
N LYS A 108 25.35 9.95 14.58
CA LYS A 108 26.20 10.53 15.65
C LYS A 108 25.70 10.19 17.07
N GLU A 109 24.39 10.07 17.23
CA GLU A 109 23.72 9.76 18.49
C GLU A 109 23.90 8.30 18.95
N ARG A 110 24.15 7.36 18.03
CA ARG A 110 24.11 5.92 18.33
C ARG A 110 25.46 5.29 18.67
N LYS A 111 26.59 6.01 18.51
CA LYS A 111 27.96 5.61 18.94
C LYS A 111 28.41 4.18 18.53
N PHE A 112 27.73 3.50 17.60
CA PHE A 112 28.14 2.17 17.17
C PHE A 112 29.30 2.29 16.17
N CYS A 113 30.39 1.58 16.46
CA CYS A 113 31.50 1.44 15.53
C CYS A 113 31.19 0.31 14.55
N PHE A 114 31.34 0.58 13.25
CA PHE A 114 31.34 -0.43 12.21
C PHE A 114 32.77 -0.98 12.04
N PRO A 115 32.98 -2.29 11.76
CA PRO A 115 31.98 -3.33 11.53
C PRO A 115 31.34 -3.87 12.83
N ILE A 116 30.10 -4.36 12.71
CA ILE A 116 29.45 -5.14 13.78
C ILE A 116 29.84 -6.60 13.58
N GLU A 117 30.69 -7.12 14.46
CA GLU A 117 31.24 -8.48 14.33
C GLU A 117 30.22 -9.57 14.69
N ASP A 118 29.33 -9.31 15.65
CA ASP A 118 28.33 -10.27 16.10
C ASP A 118 27.01 -10.16 15.30
N ARG A 119 26.64 -11.26 14.64
CA ARG A 119 25.37 -11.38 13.90
C ARG A 119 24.14 -11.15 14.77
N ARG A 120 24.14 -11.60 16.03
CA ARG A 120 22.97 -11.42 16.92
C ARG A 120 22.75 -9.94 17.25
N THR A 121 23.85 -9.21 17.46
CA THR A 121 23.84 -7.77 17.66
C THR A 121 23.34 -7.04 16.42
N LEU A 122 23.82 -7.42 15.23
CA LEU A 122 23.33 -6.86 13.97
C LEU A 122 21.82 -7.12 13.77
N ASP A 123 21.35 -8.34 14.04
CA ASP A 123 19.93 -8.69 13.96
C ASP A 123 19.06 -7.88 14.94
N THR A 124 19.57 -7.64 16.15
CA THR A 124 18.88 -6.83 17.18
C THR A 124 18.76 -5.37 16.73
N LEU A 125 19.87 -4.78 16.26
CA LEU A 125 19.90 -3.43 15.72
C LEU A 125 18.99 -3.29 14.51
N TYR A 126 18.96 -4.28 13.63
CA TYR A 126 18.08 -4.28 12.47
C TYR A 126 16.59 -4.35 12.85
N ARG A 127 16.24 -5.08 13.92
CA ARG A 127 14.86 -5.08 14.46
C ARG A 127 14.49 -3.71 15.05
N GLU A 128 15.35 -3.11 15.85
CA GLU A 128 15.15 -1.75 16.37
C GLU A 128 14.98 -0.71 15.26
N TYR A 129 15.79 -0.81 14.22
CA TYR A 129 15.68 0.01 13.03
C TYR A 129 14.30 -0.14 12.38
N LYS A 130 13.84 -1.38 12.15
CA LYS A 130 12.53 -1.63 11.53
C LYS A 130 11.37 -1.06 12.34
N VAL A 131 11.45 -1.10 13.66
CA VAL A 131 10.44 -0.52 14.56
C VAL A 131 10.31 0.99 14.37
N ASN A 132 11.39 1.69 14.04
CA ASN A 132 11.44 3.16 13.99
C ASN A 132 11.51 3.73 12.57
N TYR A 133 11.97 2.98 11.59
CA TYR A 133 12.23 3.48 10.23
C TYR A 133 11.78 2.51 9.14
N GLY A 134 11.20 1.36 9.52
CA GLY A 134 10.68 0.37 8.57
C GLY A 134 9.49 0.89 7.76
N ALA A 135 9.50 0.64 6.46
CA ALA A 135 8.41 1.02 5.54
C ALA A 135 7.05 0.40 5.91
N ILE A 136 7.05 -0.72 6.64
CA ILE A 136 5.84 -1.38 7.15
C ILE A 136 5.00 -0.45 8.03
N ARG A 137 5.64 0.44 8.82
CA ARG A 137 4.94 1.39 9.71
C ARG A 137 4.04 2.36 8.94
N ARG A 138 4.49 2.76 7.74
CA ARG A 138 3.74 3.66 6.86
C ARG A 138 2.45 2.99 6.42
N CYS A 139 2.56 1.71 6.05
CA CYS A 139 1.42 0.90 5.67
C CYS A 139 0.49 0.65 6.86
N GLU A 140 1.02 0.27 8.02
CA GLU A 140 0.23 0.08 9.24
C GLU A 140 -0.57 1.33 9.60
N ARG A 141 0.07 2.51 9.64
CA ARG A 141 -0.60 3.78 9.94
C ARG A 141 -1.70 4.10 8.93
N PHE A 142 -1.47 3.81 7.65
CA PHE A 142 -2.47 3.99 6.60
C PHE A 142 -3.67 3.06 6.77
N PHE A 143 -3.46 1.78 7.07
CA PHE A 143 -4.58 0.86 7.30
C PHE A 143 -5.32 1.14 8.61
N LEU A 144 -4.64 1.70 9.62
CA LEU A 144 -5.25 2.15 10.87
C LEU A 144 -6.16 3.38 10.71
N SER A 145 -5.99 4.19 9.66
CA SER A 145 -6.88 5.34 9.40
C SER A 145 -8.20 4.95 8.72
N LEU A 146 -8.36 3.68 8.34
CA LEU A 146 -9.60 3.20 7.73
C LEU A 146 -10.76 3.21 8.73
N PRO A 147 -12.01 3.37 8.27
CA PRO A 147 -13.18 3.17 9.12
C PRO A 147 -13.15 1.79 9.81
N LEU A 148 -13.61 1.71 11.07
CA LEU A 148 -13.53 0.49 11.86
C LEU A 148 -14.23 -0.71 11.21
N GLU A 149 -15.34 -0.47 10.51
CA GLU A 149 -16.05 -1.49 9.73
C GLU A 149 -15.16 -2.08 8.63
N GLU A 150 -14.40 -1.24 7.93
CA GLU A 150 -13.47 -1.67 6.89
C GLU A 150 -12.30 -2.46 7.46
N GLN A 151 -11.74 -1.99 8.58
CA GLN A 151 -10.69 -2.71 9.28
C GLN A 151 -11.18 -4.12 9.65
N ARG A 152 -12.39 -4.25 10.22
CA ARG A 152 -13.00 -5.53 10.57
C ARG A 152 -13.24 -6.41 9.35
N SER A 153 -13.79 -5.86 8.27
CA SER A 153 -14.04 -6.59 7.01
C SER A 153 -12.74 -7.16 6.43
N LEU A 154 -11.69 -6.34 6.36
CA LEU A 154 -10.39 -6.75 5.84
C LEU A 154 -9.72 -7.80 6.73
N CYS A 155 -9.73 -7.60 8.04
CA CYS A 155 -9.21 -8.55 9.03
C CYS A 155 -9.93 -9.91 8.97
N GLY A 156 -11.25 -9.90 8.74
CA GLY A 156 -12.05 -11.11 8.58
C GLY A 156 -11.81 -11.86 7.26
N SER A 157 -11.18 -11.21 6.27
CA SER A 157 -10.92 -11.80 4.96
C SER A 157 -9.69 -12.71 4.92
N VAL A 158 -8.86 -12.71 5.97
CA VAL A 158 -7.66 -13.54 6.06
C VAL A 158 -7.66 -14.31 7.37
N THR A 159 -7.61 -15.63 7.28
CA THR A 159 -7.52 -16.53 8.43
C THR A 159 -6.25 -17.37 8.35
N LEU A 160 -5.52 -17.47 9.47
CA LEU A 160 -4.37 -18.36 9.63
C LEU A 160 -4.78 -19.47 10.61
N ASN A 161 -4.72 -20.72 10.16
CA ASN A 161 -5.15 -21.88 10.96
C ASN A 161 -6.56 -21.72 11.53
N LYS A 162 -7.51 -21.20 10.73
CA LYS A 162 -8.90 -20.90 11.10
C LYS A 162 -9.09 -19.76 12.11
N THR A 163 -8.02 -19.10 12.54
CA THR A 163 -8.11 -17.90 13.36
C THR A 163 -8.05 -16.66 12.46
N PRO A 164 -9.05 -15.77 12.49
CA PRO A 164 -8.99 -14.50 11.79
C PRO A 164 -7.77 -13.69 12.19
N THR A 165 -7.28 -12.88 11.26
CA THR A 165 -6.26 -11.88 11.57
C THR A 165 -6.90 -10.84 12.48
N ALA A 166 -6.78 -11.00 13.80
CA ALA A 166 -7.55 -10.21 14.77
C ALA A 166 -7.22 -8.70 14.76
N GLU A 167 -6.10 -8.30 14.16
CA GLU A 167 -5.57 -6.94 14.22
C GLU A 167 -5.20 -6.44 12.81
N ILE A 168 -5.63 -5.21 12.49
CA ILE A 168 -5.32 -4.56 11.21
C ILE A 168 -3.82 -4.41 10.97
N LYS A 169 -3.05 -4.28 12.05
CA LYS A 169 -1.58 -4.28 12.00
C LYS A 169 -1.05 -5.58 11.40
N LYS A 170 -1.50 -6.72 11.90
CA LYS A 170 -1.08 -8.05 11.39
C LYS A 170 -1.48 -8.23 9.92
N LEU A 171 -2.62 -7.68 9.50
CA LEU A 171 -3.01 -7.70 8.09
C LEU A 171 -2.10 -6.82 7.24
N ALA A 172 -1.80 -5.60 7.67
CA ALA A 172 -0.87 -4.70 6.99
C ALA A 172 0.52 -5.35 6.85
N GLU A 173 1.01 -5.98 7.92
CA GLU A 173 2.27 -6.72 7.90
C GLU A 173 2.23 -7.89 6.92
N TYR A 174 1.14 -8.65 6.90
CA TYR A 174 0.94 -9.77 5.99
C TYR A 174 0.96 -9.31 4.51
N LEU A 175 0.18 -8.29 4.18
CA LEU A 175 0.14 -7.73 2.82
C LEU A 175 1.48 -7.14 2.39
N TYR A 176 2.17 -6.46 3.31
CA TYR A 176 3.51 -5.95 3.07
C TYR A 176 4.50 -7.09 2.81
N GLN A 177 4.40 -8.20 3.54
CA GLN A 177 5.23 -9.39 3.32
C GLN A 177 4.97 -10.03 1.95
N LEU A 178 3.72 -10.14 1.51
CA LEU A 178 3.38 -10.62 0.17
C LEU A 178 4.05 -9.77 -0.91
N ARG A 179 3.92 -8.44 -0.81
CA ARG A 179 4.58 -7.48 -1.70
C ARG A 179 6.10 -7.62 -1.66
N SER A 180 6.69 -7.74 -0.48
CA SER A 180 8.12 -7.85 -0.25
C SER A 180 8.71 -9.11 -0.90
N LYS A 181 8.06 -10.25 -0.72
CA LYS A 181 8.45 -11.53 -1.32
C LYS A 181 8.43 -11.48 -2.86
N PHE A 182 7.42 -10.85 -3.45
CA PHE A 182 7.40 -10.67 -4.90
C PHE A 182 8.57 -9.80 -5.38
N VAL A 183 8.79 -8.65 -4.74
CA VAL A 183 9.85 -7.71 -5.15
C VAL A 183 11.26 -8.28 -4.99
N HIS A 184 11.52 -9.03 -3.90
CA HIS A 184 12.86 -9.52 -3.59
C HIS A 184 13.15 -10.94 -4.09
N ASN A 185 12.12 -11.79 -4.18
CA ASN A 185 12.28 -13.22 -4.50
C ASN A 185 11.52 -13.65 -5.76
N GLY A 186 10.73 -12.78 -6.38
CA GLY A 186 9.85 -13.15 -7.51
C GLY A 186 8.69 -14.08 -7.12
N GLU A 187 8.42 -14.26 -5.82
CA GLU A 187 7.29 -15.06 -5.33
C GLU A 187 5.96 -14.39 -5.70
N LEU A 188 5.16 -15.04 -6.54
CA LEU A 188 3.88 -14.51 -7.01
C LEU A 188 2.84 -14.48 -5.88
N VAL A 189 2.06 -13.40 -5.85
CA VAL A 189 0.98 -13.20 -4.89
C VAL A 189 -0.29 -13.88 -5.39
N LEU A 190 -0.61 -15.04 -4.81
CA LEU A 190 -1.82 -15.79 -5.13
C LEU A 190 -2.97 -15.41 -4.16
N GLU A 191 -2.61 -14.99 -2.95
CA GLU A 191 -3.47 -14.83 -1.78
C GLU A 191 -4.50 -13.71 -1.86
N ILE A 192 -4.46 -12.91 -2.92
CA ILE A 192 -5.44 -11.84 -3.19
C ILE A 192 -6.29 -12.11 -4.44
N GLY A 193 -6.21 -13.34 -4.99
CA GLY A 193 -6.98 -13.76 -6.16
C GLY A 193 -8.43 -14.16 -5.86
N GLY A 194 -8.85 -14.17 -4.58
CA GLY A 194 -10.16 -14.70 -4.15
C GLY A 194 -10.02 -15.84 -3.15
N PRO A 195 -11.05 -16.68 -2.96
CA PRO A 195 -11.04 -17.75 -1.97
C PRO A 195 -9.98 -18.79 -2.31
N ILE A 196 -8.88 -18.75 -1.57
CA ILE A 196 -7.79 -19.71 -1.74
C ILE A 196 -7.32 -20.29 -0.40
N TYR A 197 -6.78 -21.51 -0.50
CA TYR A 197 -6.09 -22.20 0.58
C TYR A 197 -4.61 -22.31 0.21
N VAL A 198 -3.74 -21.77 1.05
CA VAL A 198 -2.28 -21.84 0.87
C VAL A 198 -1.65 -22.47 2.09
N VAL A 199 -0.94 -23.57 1.89
CA VAL A 199 -0.11 -24.16 2.94
C VAL A 199 1.21 -23.40 3.00
N THR A 200 1.48 -22.79 4.15
CA THR A 200 2.74 -22.08 4.43
C THR A 200 3.52 -22.79 5.53
N LYS A 201 4.79 -22.43 5.75
CA LYS A 201 5.56 -22.91 6.90
C LYS A 201 4.91 -22.59 8.27
N LYS A 202 4.02 -21.58 8.31
CA LYS A 202 3.29 -21.17 9.53
C LYS A 202 1.92 -21.85 9.66
N GLY A 203 1.53 -22.67 8.69
CA GLY A 203 0.25 -23.36 8.64
C GLY A 203 -0.62 -23.00 7.44
N LEU A 204 -1.88 -23.41 7.48
CA LEU A 204 -2.86 -23.22 6.42
C LEU A 204 -3.42 -21.79 6.48
N VAL A 205 -3.17 -21.02 5.44
CA VAL A 205 -3.80 -19.72 5.22
C VAL A 205 -5.05 -19.95 4.37
N HIS A 206 -6.20 -19.51 4.87
CA HIS A 206 -7.39 -19.36 4.07
C HIS A 206 -7.65 -17.87 3.90
N SER A 207 -7.53 -17.41 2.66
CA SER A 207 -7.74 -16.03 2.27
C SER A 207 -8.96 -15.96 1.37
N SER A 208 -9.96 -15.16 1.76
CA SER A 208 -11.02 -14.67 0.87
C SER A 208 -10.73 -13.24 0.42
N LEU A 209 -9.56 -12.71 0.74
CA LEU A 209 -9.15 -11.37 0.36
C LEU A 209 -9.01 -11.27 -1.16
N THR A 210 -9.54 -10.19 -1.71
CA THR A 210 -9.48 -9.91 -3.15
C THR A 210 -8.67 -8.64 -3.42
N VAL A 211 -8.09 -8.53 -4.61
CA VAL A 211 -7.48 -7.29 -5.07
C VAL A 211 -8.48 -6.12 -5.02
N ALA A 212 -9.76 -6.39 -5.27
CA ALA A 212 -10.83 -5.39 -5.17
C ALA A 212 -11.02 -4.89 -3.73
N ALA A 213 -10.93 -5.76 -2.72
CA ALA A 213 -10.97 -5.36 -1.32
C ALA A 213 -9.75 -4.50 -0.94
N VAL A 214 -8.55 -4.86 -1.42
CA VAL A 214 -7.34 -4.05 -1.23
C VAL A 214 -7.48 -2.67 -1.89
N PHE A 215 -8.08 -2.61 -3.08
CA PHE A 215 -8.36 -1.37 -3.80
C PHE A 215 -9.35 -0.48 -3.05
N ARG A 216 -10.44 -1.06 -2.56
CA ARG A 216 -11.42 -0.33 -1.75
C ARG A 216 -10.79 0.22 -0.47
N ALA A 217 -9.96 -0.59 0.20
CA ALA A 217 -9.20 -0.15 1.37
C ALA A 217 -8.27 1.02 1.05
N PHE A 218 -7.52 0.92 -0.05
CA PHE A 218 -6.65 2.00 -0.52
C PHE A 218 -7.42 3.29 -0.81
N GLU A 219 -8.54 3.21 -1.54
CA GLU A 219 -9.36 4.37 -1.87
C GLU A 219 -9.91 5.06 -0.61
N LEU A 220 -10.38 4.29 0.37
CA LEU A 220 -10.88 4.83 1.65
C LEU A 220 -9.75 5.45 2.49
N GLY A 221 -8.59 4.80 2.55
CA GLY A 221 -7.42 5.35 3.26
C GLY A 221 -6.89 6.62 2.60
N LEU A 222 -6.93 6.69 1.26
CA LEU A 222 -6.59 7.90 0.50
C LEU A 222 -7.55 9.04 0.86
N LEU A 223 -8.86 8.77 0.91
CA LEU A 223 -9.85 9.77 1.30
C LEU A 223 -9.65 10.25 2.74
N ALA A 224 -9.36 9.35 3.68
CA ALA A 224 -9.07 9.71 5.07
C ALA A 224 -7.82 10.60 5.17
N HIS A 225 -6.72 10.21 4.51
CA HIS A 225 -5.45 10.94 4.54
C HIS A 225 -5.55 12.39 4.02
N PHE A 226 -6.42 12.66 3.06
CA PHE A 226 -6.66 14.01 2.55
C PHE A 226 -7.85 14.72 3.20
N ARG A 227 -8.57 14.06 4.11
CA ARG A 227 -9.63 14.67 4.95
C ARG A 227 -9.09 15.19 6.27
N ASP A 228 -8.18 14.45 6.90
CA ASP A 228 -7.70 14.74 8.27
C ASP A 228 -6.73 15.94 8.35
N GLU A 229 -6.34 16.54 7.22
CA GLU A 229 -5.50 17.75 7.19
C GLU A 229 -6.11 18.86 6.31
N ALA A 230 -7.42 18.80 6.08
CA ALA A 230 -8.22 19.82 5.41
C ALA A 230 -8.98 20.70 6.41
#